data_AF-A0A2K3MGN9-F1
#
_entry.id   AF-A0A2K3MGN9-F1
#
_cell.length_a   1.000
_cell.length_b   1.000
_cell.length_c   1.000
_cell.angle_alpha   90.00
_cell.angle_beta   90.00
_cell.angle_gamma   90.00
#
_symmetry.space_group_name_H-M   'P 1'
#
loop_
_entity.id
_entity.type
_entity.pdbx_description
1 polymer ?
#
loop_
_entity_poly.entity_id
_entity_poly.type
_entity_poly.pdbx_seq_one_letter_code
_entity_poly.pdbx_strand_id
1 'polypeptide(L)' 'MELTLTEEDAAHWVYRGEGAANIVLSYTGSSPSYLI' A
#
# COMPACT_ATOMS: atom_id res chain seq x y z
N MET A 1 15.54 7.25 7.37
CA MET A 1 14.64 6.53 8.28
C MET A 1 13.81 5.60 7.44
N GLU A 2 13.68 4.34 7.87
CA GLU A 2 12.85 3.34 7.20
C GLU A 2 11.37 3.61 7.48
N LEU A 3 10.52 3.41 6.48
CA LEU A 3 9.08 3.63 6.59
C LEU A 3 8.43 2.38 7.18
N THR A 4 7.71 2.54 8.30
CA THR A 4 6.94 1.46 8.92
C THR A 4 5.45 1.75 8.72
N LEU A 5 4.73 0.84 8.07
CA LEU A 5 3.29 0.95 7.90
C LEU A 5 2.59 0.61 9.22
N THR A 6 1.59 1.41 9.56
CA THR A 6 0.72 1.23 10.72
C THR A 6 -0.66 0.73 10.29
N GLU A 7 -1.53 0.44 11.25
CA GLU A 7 -2.92 0.08 10.96
C GLU A 7 -3.67 1.20 10.22
N GLU A 8 -3.41 2.46 10.57
CA GLU A 8 -4.07 3.62 9.96
C GLU A 8 -3.76 3.75 8.47
N ASP A 9 -2.55 3.35 8.06
CA ASP A 9 -2.11 3.42 6.66
C ASP A 9 -2.88 2.45 5.75
N ALA A 10 -3.45 1.37 6.30
CA ALA A 10 -4.17 0.36 5.52
C ALA A 10 -5.37 0.95 4.76
N ALA A 11 -5.99 2.02 5.28
CA ALA A 11 -7.10 2.72 4.63
C ALA A 11 -6.73 3.32 3.25
N HIS A 12 -5.44 3.48 2.96
CA HIS A 12 -4.94 4.04 1.71
C HIS A 12 -4.48 2.98 0.69
N TRP A 13 -4.64 1.69 0.99
CA TRP A 13 -4.28 0.60 0.09
C TRP A 13 -5.53 -0.16 -0.35
N VAL A 14 -5.68 -0.33 -1.66
CA VAL A 14 -6.81 -1.08 -2.24
C VAL A 14 -6.31 -2.32 -2.96
N TYR A 15 -7.12 -3.38 -2.96
CA TYR A 15 -6.80 -4.60 -3.69
C TYR A 15 -6.62 -4.32 -5.18
N ARG A 16 -5.52 -4.80 -5.76
CA ARG A 16 -5.24 -4.71 -7.20
C ARG A 16 -5.32 -6.08 -7.87
N GLY A 17 -4.83 -7.13 -7.20
CA GLY A 17 -4.76 -8.47 -7.72
C GLY A 17 -3.94 -9.39 -6.82
N GLU A 18 -3.98 -10.68 -7.10
CA GLU A 18 -3.15 -11.68 -6.42
C GLU A 18 -2.66 -12.74 -7.42
N GLY A 19 -1.51 -13.33 -7.12
CA GLY A 19 -0.97 -14.49 -7.81
C GLY A 19 -0.82 -15.67 -6.85
N ALA A 20 -0.18 -16.74 -7.30
CA ALA A 20 -0.05 -17.97 -6.51
C ALA A 20 0.65 -17.80 -5.15
N ALA A 21 1.48 -16.76 -4.99
CA ALA A 21 2.28 -16.55 -3.79
C ALA A 21 2.13 -15.16 -3.16
N ASN A 22 1.49 -14.19 -3.82
CA ASN A 22 1.48 -12.80 -3.38
C ASN A 22 0.16 -12.11 -3.65
N ILE A 23 -0.24 -11.23 -2.74
CA ILE A 23 -1.28 -10.22 -2.94
C ILE A 23 -0.61 -8.89 -3.30
N VAL A 24 -1.21 -8.15 -4.24
CA VAL A 24 -0.75 -6.85 -4.69
C VAL A 24 -1.82 -5.82 -4.38
N LEU A 25 -1.41 -4.75 -3.69
CA LEU A 25 -2.25 -3.61 -3.37
C LEU A 25 -1.78 -2.37 -4.13
N SER A 26 -2.72 -1.50 -4.52
CA SER A 26 -2.45 -0.19 -5.09
C SER A 26 -2.65 0.89 -4.03
N TYR A 27 -1.73 1.85 -3.95
CA TYR A 27 -1.90 3.01 -3.09
C TYR A 27 -2.88 4.01 -3.72
N THR A 28 -3.84 4.50 -2.94
CA THR A 28 -4.85 5.50 -3.35
C THR A 28 -4.87 6.74 -2.47
N GLY A 29 -3.92 6.86 -1.54
CA GLY A 29 -3.76 8.08 -0.75
C GLY A 29 -3.07 9.20 -1.54
N SER A 30 -2.88 10.32 -0.88
CA SER A 30 -2.28 11.53 -1.47
C SER A 30 -0.83 11.77 -1.03
N SER A 31 -0.27 10.94 -0.14
CA SER A 31 1.08 11.16 0.37
C SER A 31 2.13 10.88 -0.73
N PRO A 32 2.98 11.87 -1.08
CA PRO A 32 4.00 11.73 -2.12
C PRO A 32 5.00 10.60 -1.86
N SER A 33 5.17 10.21 -0.60
CA SER A 33 6.09 9.14 -0.19
C SER A 33 5.74 7.77 -0.77
N TYR A 34 4.49 7.57 -1.21
CA TYR A 34 3.99 6.31 -1.78
C TYR A 34 3.61 6.41 -3.26
N LEU A 35 3.84 7.57 -3.90
CA LEU A 35 3.46 7.86 -5.30
C LEU A 35 4.64 7.69 -6.28
N ILE A 36 5.74 7.07 -5.85
CA ILE A 36 6.99 6.91 -6.63
C ILE A 36 7.05 5.52 -7.26
#